data_AF-W5M0J6-F1
#
_entry.id   AF-W5M0J6-F1
#
_cell.length_a   1.000
_cell.length_b   1.000
_cell.length_c   1.000
_cell.angle_alpha   90.00
_cell.angle_beta   90.00
_cell.angle_gamma   90.00
#
_symmetry.space_group_name_H-M   'P 1'
#
loop_
_entity.id
_entity.type
_entity.pdbx_description
1 polymer ?
#
loop_
_entity_poly.entity_id
_entity_poly.type
_entity_poly.pdbx_seq_one_letter_code
_entity_poly.pdbx_strand_id
1 'polypeptide(L)'
;MVRHGRSMALSVAVKADAARLCGEEYRSAALDTIMANATADRIPIATSGIRAMGFLMKHQVDTEGGASVSPRITTHFVKCLQNSSSEVRLAAERVLWWVCRDPASPALEPPMVKPLLKALLDNTKDKNTGVRAQSEHTIVSLLRLRQG
;
A
#
# COMPACT_ATOMS: atom_id res chain seq x y z
N MET A 1 22.06 -9.65 1.84
CA MET A 1 21.90 -8.74 2.99
C MET A 1 21.78 -7.27 2.56
N VAL A 2 22.66 -6.76 1.68
CA VAL A 2 22.64 -5.32 1.26
C VAL A 2 21.31 -4.86 0.64
N ARG A 3 20.71 -5.63 -0.29
CA ARG A 3 19.45 -5.24 -0.94
C ARG A 3 18.28 -5.11 0.05
N HIS A 4 18.22 -5.99 1.05
CA HIS A 4 17.21 -5.93 2.10
C HIS A 4 17.37 -4.67 2.96
N GLY A 5 18.59 -4.41 3.45
CA GLY A 5 18.89 -3.19 4.20
C GLY A 5 18.55 -1.92 3.42
N ARG A 6 18.87 -1.87 2.12
CA ARG A 6 18.51 -0.74 1.24
C ARG A 6 16.99 -0.56 1.12
N SER A 7 16.22 -1.64 0.92
CA SER A 7 14.76 -1.55 0.83
C SER A 7 14.12 -1.08 2.14
N MET A 8 14.66 -1.51 3.29
CA MET A 8 14.19 -1.06 4.60
C MET A 8 14.53 0.41 4.83
N ALA A 9 15.78 0.81 4.57
CA ALA A 9 16.22 2.19 4.70
C ALA A 9 15.36 3.14 3.84
N LEU A 10 15.07 2.75 2.59
CA LEU A 10 14.16 3.51 1.72
C LEU A 10 12.76 3.62 2.32
N SER A 11 12.18 2.53 2.85
CA SER A 11 10.88 2.58 3.50
C SER A 11 10.84 3.52 4.70
N VAL A 12 11.87 3.50 5.54
CA VAL A 12 12.00 4.42 6.69
C VAL A 12 12.19 5.86 6.23
N ALA A 13 13.00 6.09 5.20
CA ALA A 13 13.23 7.41 4.65
C ALA A 13 11.92 8.03 4.13
N VAL A 14 11.13 7.27 3.35
CA VAL A 14 9.82 7.73 2.84
C VAL A 14 8.85 8.00 3.99
N LYS A 15 8.87 7.19 5.06
CA LYS A 15 8.05 7.45 6.25
C LYS A 15 8.41 8.77 6.92
N ALA A 16 9.71 9.09 6.98
CA ALA A 16 10.23 10.23 7.72
C ALA A 16 10.05 11.55 6.97
N ASP A 17 10.29 11.57 5.65
CA ASP A 17 10.22 12.78 4.83
C ASP A 17 9.84 12.45 3.37
N ALA A 18 8.59 12.03 3.17
CA ALA A 18 8.06 11.73 1.84
C ALA A 18 8.13 12.95 0.89
N ALA A 19 7.91 14.16 1.42
CA ALA A 19 7.92 15.39 0.64
C ALA A 19 9.28 15.65 -0.02
N ARG A 20 10.38 15.50 0.72
CA ARG A 20 11.73 15.69 0.18
C ARG A 20 12.14 14.57 -0.78
N LEU A 21 11.80 13.33 -0.46
CA LEU A 21 12.16 12.16 -1.28
C LEU A 21 11.36 12.06 -2.57
N CYS A 22 10.14 12.59 -2.58
CA CYS A 22 9.25 12.59 -3.73
C CYS A 22 9.14 13.97 -4.40
N GLY A 23 10.08 14.87 -4.10
CA GLY A 23 10.26 16.10 -4.88
C GLY A 23 10.47 15.79 -6.36
N GLU A 24 10.18 16.76 -7.23
CA GLU A 24 10.09 16.55 -8.68
C GLU A 24 11.29 15.83 -9.29
N GLU A 25 12.50 16.12 -8.80
CA GLU A 25 13.77 15.55 -9.27
C GLU A 25 13.87 14.03 -9.05
N TYR A 26 13.39 13.52 -7.91
CA TYR A 26 13.59 12.13 -7.51
C TYR A 26 12.32 11.29 -7.58
N ARG A 27 11.16 11.92 -7.78
CA ARG A 27 9.84 11.27 -7.70
C ARG A 27 9.73 10.03 -8.58
N SER A 28 10.17 10.08 -9.83
CA SER A 28 10.07 8.92 -10.74
C SER A 28 10.99 7.78 -10.30
N ALA A 29 12.27 8.07 -10.02
CA ALA A 29 13.24 7.06 -9.64
C ALA A 29 12.89 6.40 -8.29
N ALA A 30 12.41 7.19 -7.33
CA ALA A 30 11.93 6.71 -6.04
C ALA A 30 10.71 5.79 -6.22
N LEU A 31 9.72 6.22 -7.00
CA LEU A 31 8.51 5.43 -7.28
C LEU A 31 8.86 4.09 -7.96
N ASP A 32 9.70 4.12 -8.99
CA ASP A 32 10.12 2.92 -9.71
C ASP A 32 10.90 1.95 -8.80
N THR A 33 11.79 2.47 -7.95
CA THR A 33 12.55 1.65 -6.98
C THR A 33 11.64 1.04 -5.91
N ILE A 34 10.68 1.80 -5.40
CA ILE A 34 9.69 1.35 -4.41
C ILE A 34 8.84 0.22 -5.01
N MET A 35 8.33 0.41 -6.22
CA MET A 35 7.49 -0.58 -6.92
C MET A 35 8.29 -1.85 -7.24
N ALA A 36 9.54 -1.72 -7.70
CA ALA A 36 10.43 -2.85 -7.94
C ALA A 36 10.75 -3.64 -6.67
N ASN A 37 10.87 -2.96 -5.52
CA ASN A 37 11.03 -3.64 -4.24
C ASN A 37 9.76 -4.36 -3.82
N ALA A 38 8.58 -3.74 -3.99
CA ALA A 38 7.28 -4.29 -3.57
C ALA A 38 6.94 -5.63 -4.25
N THR A 39 7.41 -5.84 -5.48
CA THR A 39 7.20 -7.08 -6.25
C THR A 39 8.41 -8.00 -6.27
N ALA A 40 9.39 -7.81 -5.37
CA ALA A 40 10.57 -8.66 -5.32
C ALA A 40 10.23 -10.08 -4.80
N ASP A 41 10.91 -11.10 -5.32
CA ASP A 41 10.67 -12.49 -4.90
C ASP A 41 11.00 -12.76 -3.43
N ARG A 42 11.95 -12.01 -2.87
CA ARG A 42 12.28 -12.12 -1.45
C ARG A 42 11.28 -11.34 -0.62
N ILE A 43 10.46 -12.07 0.15
CA ILE A 43 9.43 -11.52 1.05
C ILE A 43 9.92 -10.34 1.91
N PRO A 44 11.13 -10.37 2.53
CA PRO A 44 11.59 -9.22 3.33
C PRO A 44 11.81 -7.93 2.53
N ILE A 45 12.14 -8.04 1.23
CA ILE A 45 12.27 -6.90 0.31
C ILE A 45 10.89 -6.45 -0.16
N ALA A 46 10.02 -7.39 -0.56
CA ALA A 46 8.63 -7.14 -0.94
C ALA A 46 7.88 -6.35 0.15
N THR A 47 7.91 -6.86 1.38
CA THR A 47 7.23 -6.22 2.52
C THR A 47 7.78 -4.84 2.83
N SER A 48 9.08 -4.59 2.63
CA SER A 48 9.68 -3.26 2.78
C SER A 48 9.22 -2.31 1.66
N GLY A 49 9.17 -2.77 0.41
CA GLY A 49 8.63 -2.01 -0.72
C GLY A 49 7.14 -1.69 -0.55
N ILE A 50 6.35 -2.65 -0.06
CA ILE A 50 4.91 -2.45 0.23
C ILE A 50 4.70 -1.37 1.28
N ARG A 51 5.50 -1.37 2.36
CA ARG A 51 5.44 -0.29 3.37
C ARG A 51 5.81 1.06 2.76
N ALA A 52 6.87 1.13 1.96
CA ALA A 52 7.27 2.35 1.26
C ALA A 52 6.16 2.87 0.32
N MET A 53 5.51 1.99 -0.45
CA MET A 53 4.34 2.33 -1.28
C MET A 53 3.21 2.91 -0.43
N GLY A 54 2.94 2.31 0.73
CA GLY A 54 1.93 2.80 1.66
C GLY A 54 2.21 4.18 2.24
N PHE A 55 3.45 4.43 2.65
CA PHE A 55 3.85 5.74 3.16
C PHE A 55 3.73 6.81 2.08
N LEU A 56 4.13 6.50 0.85
CA LEU A 56 3.96 7.40 -0.29
C LEU A 56 2.48 7.66 -0.59
N MET A 57 1.67 6.61 -0.68
CA MET A 57 0.23 6.73 -0.93
C MET A 57 -0.46 7.56 0.16
N LYS A 58 -0.10 7.35 1.42
CA LYS A 58 -0.63 8.14 2.54
C LYS A 58 -0.28 9.60 2.43
N HIS A 59 1.00 9.90 2.14
CA HIS A 59 1.45 11.27 1.92
C HIS A 59 0.63 11.96 0.82
N GLN A 60 0.50 11.33 -0.36
CA GLN A 60 -0.30 11.85 -1.48
C GLN A 60 -1.75 12.11 -1.08
N VAL A 61 -2.40 11.15 -0.40
CA VAL A 61 -3.78 11.31 0.06
C VAL A 61 -3.91 12.49 1.02
N ASP A 62 -2.98 12.64 1.97
CA ASP A 62 -3.06 13.65 3.01
C ASP A 62 -2.70 15.06 2.49
N THR A 63 -1.81 15.20 1.50
CA THR A 63 -1.38 16.51 0.97
C THR A 63 -2.10 16.96 -0.29
N GLU A 64 -2.43 16.03 -1.19
CA GLU A 64 -2.97 16.31 -2.53
C GLU A 64 -4.41 15.79 -2.70
N GLY A 65 -4.94 15.09 -1.68
CA GLY A 65 -6.30 14.56 -1.68
C GLY A 65 -6.40 13.16 -2.25
N GLY A 66 -7.57 12.54 -2.11
CA GLY A 66 -7.83 11.16 -2.50
C GLY A 66 -7.64 10.85 -3.99
N ALA A 67 -7.83 11.85 -4.85
CA ALA A 67 -7.71 11.75 -6.31
C ALA A 67 -6.25 11.72 -6.81
N SER A 68 -5.29 12.12 -5.97
CA SER A 68 -3.87 12.27 -6.35
C SER A 68 -3.11 10.96 -6.49
N VAL A 69 -3.64 9.87 -5.92
CA VAL A 69 -2.96 8.57 -5.93
C VAL A 69 -2.82 8.07 -7.35
N SER A 70 -1.57 7.86 -7.78
CA SER A 70 -1.28 7.37 -9.12
C SER A 70 -1.91 5.99 -9.36
N PRO A 71 -2.57 5.76 -10.52
CA PRO A 71 -3.08 4.45 -10.90
C PRO A 71 -2.00 3.35 -10.84
N ARG A 72 -0.72 3.71 -11.09
CA ARG A 72 0.41 2.77 -11.00
C ARG A 72 0.55 2.17 -9.60
N ILE A 73 0.36 2.98 -8.55
CA ILE A 73 0.43 2.55 -7.15
C ILE A 73 -0.72 1.59 -6.85
N THR A 74 -1.94 1.95 -7.25
CA THR A 74 -3.12 1.09 -7.10
C THR A 74 -2.91 -0.26 -7.78
N THR A 75 -2.44 -0.28 -9.03
CA THR A 75 -2.15 -1.53 -9.74
C THR A 75 -1.11 -2.39 -9.02
N HIS A 76 -0.08 -1.80 -8.41
CA HIS A 76 0.94 -2.56 -7.67
C HIS A 76 0.41 -3.10 -6.34
N PHE A 77 -0.43 -2.37 -5.64
CA PHE A 77 -1.14 -2.90 -4.49
C PHE A 77 -2.03 -4.09 -4.86
N VAL A 78 -2.77 -4.02 -5.97
CA VAL A 78 -3.56 -5.17 -6.47
C VAL A 78 -2.67 -6.38 -6.72
N LYS A 79 -1.50 -6.21 -7.36
CA LYS A 79 -0.53 -7.32 -7.55
C LYS A 79 -0.06 -7.91 -6.23
N CYS A 80 0.15 -7.09 -5.20
CA CYS A 80 0.55 -7.57 -3.87
C CYS A 80 -0.59 -8.30 -3.15
N LEU A 81 -1.82 -7.80 -3.26
CA LEU A 81 -3.03 -8.43 -2.72
C LEU A 81 -3.35 -9.78 -3.38
N GLN A 82 -2.93 -9.96 -4.63
CA GLN A 82 -3.10 -11.20 -5.41
C GLN A 82 -1.83 -12.08 -5.39
N ASN A 83 -0.83 -11.73 -4.60
CA ASN A 83 0.43 -12.47 -4.55
C ASN A 83 0.21 -13.90 -4.01
N SER A 84 1.00 -14.88 -4.45
CA SER A 84 0.91 -16.25 -3.98
C SER A 84 1.25 -16.41 -2.49
N SER A 85 2.14 -15.56 -1.96
CA SER A 85 2.51 -15.55 -0.55
C SER A 85 1.49 -14.82 0.32
N SER A 86 0.93 -15.53 1.30
CA SER A 86 0.04 -14.92 2.31
C SER A 86 0.73 -13.82 3.11
N GLU A 87 2.04 -13.90 3.35
CA GLU A 87 2.78 -12.84 4.03
C GLU A 87 2.80 -11.53 3.24
N VAL A 88 2.94 -11.63 1.92
CA VAL A 88 2.89 -10.47 1.01
C VAL A 88 1.49 -9.87 0.97
N ARG A 89 0.45 -10.72 0.87
CA ARG A 89 -0.96 -10.28 0.92
C ARG A 89 -1.25 -9.55 2.24
N LEU A 90 -0.93 -10.17 3.38
CA LEU A 90 -1.11 -9.57 4.71
C LEU A 90 -0.37 -8.24 4.87
N ALA A 91 0.84 -8.12 4.34
CA ALA A 91 1.57 -6.86 4.38
C ALA A 91 0.86 -5.76 3.58
N ALA A 92 0.36 -6.07 2.39
CA ALA A 92 -0.38 -5.13 1.56
C ALA A 92 -1.69 -4.68 2.22
N GLU A 93 -2.46 -5.62 2.77
CA GLU A 93 -3.72 -5.33 3.44
C GLU A 93 -3.53 -4.47 4.69
N ARG A 94 -2.56 -4.81 5.55
CA ARG A 94 -2.26 -3.99 6.76
C ARG A 94 -1.82 -2.58 6.41
N VAL A 95 -1.05 -2.44 5.34
CA VAL A 95 -0.61 -1.12 4.88
C VAL A 95 -1.79 -0.33 4.31
N LEU A 96 -2.65 -0.92 3.48
CA LEU A 96 -3.84 -0.25 2.96
C LEU A 96 -4.82 0.13 4.07
N TRP A 97 -5.00 -0.73 5.06
CA TRP A 97 -5.73 -0.42 6.28
C TRP A 97 -5.13 0.82 6.96
N TRP A 98 -3.81 0.84 7.16
CA TRP A 98 -3.12 1.97 7.79
C TRP A 98 -3.29 3.28 6.99
N VAL A 99 -3.29 3.21 5.66
CA VAL A 99 -3.54 4.39 4.80
C VAL A 99 -4.95 4.93 5.04
N CYS A 100 -5.95 4.05 5.14
CA CYS A 100 -7.37 4.42 5.15
C CYS A 100 -7.99 4.53 6.56
N ARG A 101 -7.30 4.11 7.62
CA ARG A 101 -7.87 4.01 8.98
C ARG A 101 -8.19 5.35 9.62
N ASP A 102 -7.53 6.43 9.20
CA ASP A 102 -7.70 7.75 9.79
C ASP A 102 -8.94 8.44 9.18
N PRO A 103 -9.98 8.73 9.98
CA PRO A 103 -11.15 9.46 9.52
C PRO A 103 -10.86 10.85 8.97
N ALA A 104 -9.80 11.52 9.46
CA ALA A 104 -9.47 12.89 9.10
C ALA A 104 -8.82 13.00 7.71
N SER A 105 -8.19 11.93 7.24
CA SER A 105 -7.60 11.91 5.90
C SER A 105 -8.68 11.97 4.82
N PRO A 106 -8.37 12.41 3.59
CA PRO A 106 -9.29 12.29 2.47
C PRO A 106 -9.63 10.84 2.11
N ALA A 107 -10.84 10.60 1.60
CA ALA A 107 -11.24 9.28 1.10
C ALA A 107 -10.57 9.01 -0.24
N LEU A 108 -10.23 7.77 -0.55
CA LEU A 108 -9.80 7.41 -1.89
C LEU A 108 -10.99 7.49 -2.86
N GLU A 109 -10.74 8.01 -4.06
CA GLU A 109 -11.78 8.10 -5.08
C GLU A 109 -12.13 6.73 -5.69
N PRO A 110 -13.36 6.57 -6.22
CA PRO A 110 -13.83 5.31 -6.80
C PRO A 110 -12.89 4.61 -7.81
N PRO A 111 -12.13 5.31 -8.68
CA PRO A 111 -11.20 4.66 -9.60
C PRO A 111 -10.10 3.85 -8.91
N MET A 112 -9.69 4.25 -7.69
CA MET A 112 -8.70 3.54 -6.89
C MET A 112 -9.35 2.53 -5.95
N VAL A 113 -10.52 2.86 -5.39
CA VAL A 113 -11.24 1.98 -4.47
C VAL A 113 -11.71 0.70 -5.15
N LYS A 114 -12.36 0.79 -6.33
CA LYS A 114 -12.95 -0.36 -7.02
C LYS A 114 -11.98 -1.54 -7.23
N PRO A 115 -10.77 -1.35 -7.81
CA PRO A 115 -9.85 -2.46 -8.02
C PRO A 115 -9.28 -3.03 -6.72
N LEU A 116 -9.02 -2.18 -5.71
CA LEU A 116 -8.57 -2.63 -4.39
C LEU A 116 -9.65 -3.44 -3.66
N LEU A 117 -10.88 -2.93 -3.69
CA LEU A 117 -12.05 -3.58 -3.10
C LEU A 117 -12.29 -4.96 -3.73
N LYS A 118 -12.19 -5.07 -5.05
CA LYS A 118 -12.32 -6.36 -5.73
C LYS A 118 -11.30 -7.38 -5.21
N ALA A 119 -10.01 -7.01 -5.16
CA ALA A 119 -8.96 -7.89 -4.65
C ALA A 119 -9.17 -8.26 -3.17
N LEU A 120 -9.58 -7.32 -2.32
CA LEU A 120 -9.88 -7.58 -0.91
C LEU A 120 -11.10 -8.49 -0.74
N LEU A 121 -12.14 -8.32 -1.56
CA LEU A 121 -13.32 -9.19 -1.55
C LEU A 121 -12.96 -10.64 -1.92
N ASP A 122 -12.05 -10.84 -2.87
CA ASP A 122 -11.54 -12.17 -3.20
C ASP A 122 -10.78 -12.77 -2.01
N ASN A 123 -9.98 -11.97 -1.30
CA ASN A 123 -9.22 -12.40 -0.13
C ASN A 123 -10.10 -12.72 1.10
N THR A 124 -11.36 -12.25 1.17
CA THR A 124 -12.32 -12.71 2.21
C THR A 124 -12.67 -14.20 2.08
N LYS A 125 -12.34 -14.83 0.95
CA LYS A 125 -12.53 -16.25 0.69
C LYS A 125 -11.22 -17.06 0.82
N ASP A 126 -10.14 -16.46 1.30
CA ASP A 126 -8.82 -17.10 1.40
C ASP A 126 -8.82 -18.28 2.38
N LYS A 127 -7.99 -19.29 2.10
CA LYS A 127 -7.79 -20.43 3.01
C LYS A 127 -7.08 -20.00 4.30
N ASN A 128 -6.22 -18.99 4.21
CA ASN A 128 -5.54 -18.40 5.35
C ASN A 128 -6.51 -17.49 6.13
N THR A 129 -6.84 -17.89 7.36
CA THR A 129 -7.78 -17.17 8.23
C THR A 129 -7.31 -15.75 8.57
N GLY A 130 -6.00 -15.53 8.66
CA GLY A 130 -5.43 -14.21 8.91
C GLY A 130 -5.63 -13.26 7.72
N VAL A 131 -5.50 -13.76 6.49
CA VAL A 131 -5.77 -12.99 5.27
C VAL A 131 -7.25 -12.61 5.22
N ARG A 132 -8.17 -13.54 5.49
CA ARG A 132 -9.61 -13.24 5.52
C ARG A 132 -9.95 -12.13 6.52
N ALA A 133 -9.53 -12.30 7.77
CA ALA A 133 -9.83 -11.35 8.83
C ALA A 133 -9.24 -9.96 8.56
N GLN A 134 -8.01 -9.91 8.03
CA GLN A 134 -7.37 -8.64 7.69
C GLN A 134 -8.05 -7.97 6.49
N SER A 135 -8.52 -8.73 5.51
CA SER A 135 -9.25 -8.20 4.35
C SER A 135 -10.56 -7.56 4.76
N GLU A 136 -11.36 -8.24 5.59
CA GLU A 136 -12.59 -7.68 6.17
C GLU A 136 -12.32 -6.36 6.91
N HIS A 137 -11.28 -6.35 7.76
CA HIS A 137 -10.89 -5.16 8.52
C HIS A 137 -10.45 -3.99 7.61
N THR A 138 -9.74 -4.31 6.54
CA THR A 138 -9.25 -3.34 5.55
C THR A 138 -10.40 -2.76 4.75
N ILE A 139 -11.39 -3.58 4.35
CA ILE A 139 -12.60 -3.13 3.63
C ILE A 139 -13.39 -2.10 4.45
N VAL A 140 -13.56 -2.36 5.76
CA VAL A 140 -14.27 -1.43 6.66
C VAL A 140 -13.62 -0.05 6.67
N SER A 141 -12.29 0.00 6.67
CA SER A 141 -11.55 1.28 6.67
C SER A 141 -11.53 1.93 5.29
N LEU A 142 -11.32 1.14 4.23
CA LEU A 142 -11.33 1.61 2.84
C LEU A 142 -12.66 2.27 2.46
N LEU A 143 -13.78 1.69 2.89
CA LEU A 143 -15.14 2.17 2.61
C LEU A 143 -15.72 3.07 3.71
N ARG A 144 -14.98 3.32 4.79
CA ARG A 144 -15.42 4.16 5.92
C ARG A 144 -16.73 3.72 6.56
N LEU A 145 -16.98 2.42 6.63
CA LEU A 145 -18.27 1.87 7.09
C LEU A 145 -18.59 2.16 8.56
N ARG A 146 -17.65 2.71 9.33
CA ARG A 146 -17.82 3.11 10.74
C ARG A 146 -18.25 4.57 10.93
N GLN A 147 -18.35 5.36 9.85
CA GLN A 147 -18.75 6.77 9.89
C GLN A 147 -20.25 6.98 9.60
N GLY A 148 -21.03 5.91 9.59
CA GLY A 148 -22.49 5.94 9.42
C GLY A 148 -23.23 6.36 10.68
#